data_AF-A0A845XJ21-F1
#
_entry.id   AF-A0A845XJ21-F1
#
_cell.length_a   1.000
_cell.length_b   1.000
_cell.length_c   1.000
_cell.angle_alpha   90.00
_cell.angle_beta   90.00
_cell.angle_gamma   90.00
#
_symmetry.space_group_name_H-M   'P 1'
#
loop_
_entity.id
_entity.type
_entity.pdbx_description
1 polymer ?
#
loop_
_entity_poly.entity_id
_entity_poly.type
_entity_poly.pdbx_seq_one_letter_code
_entity_poly.pdbx_strand_id
1 'polypeptide(L)' 'MPLASCLLPLASCLLPLASYLLPLASCLLPLASLPIASLPIASLPLASCLLPLAFP' A
#
# COMPACT_ATOMS: atom_id res chain seq x y z
N MET A 1 1.92 34.20 4.81
CA MET A 1 1.02 33.04 4.96
C MET A 1 1.86 31.77 5.18
N PRO A 2 2.33 31.50 6.41
CA PRO A 2 3.34 30.47 6.71
C PRO A 2 2.80 29.03 6.73
N LEU A 3 1.48 28.85 6.81
CA LEU A 3 0.84 27.52 6.80
C LEU A 3 1.14 26.73 5.52
N ALA A 4 1.19 27.42 4.36
CA ALA A 4 1.45 26.77 3.08
C ALA A 4 2.88 26.21 2.98
N SER A 5 3.88 26.89 3.55
CA SER A 5 5.27 26.40 3.51
C SER A 5 5.51 25.21 4.43
N CYS A 6 4.72 25.05 5.49
CA CYS A 6 4.79 23.88 6.37
C CYS A 6 3.98 22.68 5.84
N LEU A 7 2.90 22.93 5.10
CA LEU A 7 2.11 21.87 4.47
C LEU A 7 2.83 21.19 3.31
N LEU A 8 3.63 21.94 2.54
CA LEU A 8 4.38 21.40 1.40
C LEU A 8 5.33 20.23 1.76
N PRO A 9 6.22 20.34 2.77
CA PRO A 9 7.10 19.25 3.16
C PRO A 9 6.32 18.09 3.79
N LEU A 10 5.23 18.38 4.51
CA LEU A 10 4.38 17.34 5.09
C LEU A 10 3.67 16.52 4.02
N ALA A 11 3.14 17.16 2.98
CA ALA A 11 2.57 16.49 1.81
C ALA A 11 3.63 15.68 1.06
N SER A 12 4.85 16.22 0.92
CA SER A 12 5.99 15.52 0.30
C SER A 12 6.38 14.24 1.05
N CYS A 13 6.33 14.24 2.39
CA CYS A 13 6.54 13.02 3.19
C CYS A 13 5.35 12.05 3.14
N LEU A 14 4.12 12.54 3.02
CA LEU A 14 2.91 11.71 2.96
C LEU A 14 2.74 11.00 1.62
N LEU A 15 3.18 11.62 0.52
CA LEU A 15 3.08 11.05 -0.83
C LEU A 15 3.74 9.67 -0.98
N PRO A 16 5.01 9.45 -0.58
CA PRO A 16 5.65 8.14 -0.65
C PRO A 16 5.02 7.15 0.35
N LEU A 17 4.54 7.63 1.50
CA LEU A 17 3.84 6.78 2.47
C LEU A 17 2.51 6.26 1.89
N ALA A 18 1.74 7.12 1.24
CA ALA A 18 0.50 6.76 0.55
C ALA A 18 0.78 5.81 -0.63
N SER A 19 1.85 6.06 -1.38
CA SER A 19 2.33 5.15 -2.45
C SER A 19 2.64 3.75 -1.90
N TYR A 20 3.11 3.64 -0.66
CA TYR A 20 3.34 2.35 -0.01
C TYR A 20 2.06 1.69 0.53
N LEU A 21 1.14 2.50 1.05
CA LEU A 21 -0.10 2.00 1.65
C LEU A 21 -1.10 1.49 0.60
N LEU A 22 -1.13 2.11 -0.58
CA LEU A 22 -2.06 1.80 -1.66
C LEU A 22 -1.96 0.34 -2.17
N PRO A 23 -0.78 -0.20 -2.52
CA PRO A 23 -0.64 -1.60 -2.92
C PRO A 23 -0.96 -2.56 -1.76
N LEU A 24 -0.66 -2.18 -0.52
CA LEU A 24 -0.96 -2.99 0.65
C LEU A 24 -2.48 -3.11 0.89
N ALA A 25 -3.21 -2.00 0.76
CA ALA A 25 -4.67 -1.99 0.84
C ALA A 25 -5.31 -2.78 -0.32
N SER A 26 -4.76 -2.67 -1.54
CA SER A 26 -5.19 -3.43 -2.71
C SER A 26 -5.03 -4.94 -2.51
N CYS A 27 -3.99 -5.38 -1.79
CA CYS A 27 -3.80 -6.79 -1.46
C CYS A 27 -4.66 -7.30 -0.30
N LEU A 28 -5.02 -6.45 0.66
CA LEU A 28 -5.88 -6.80 1.80
C LEU A 28 -7.36 -6.92 1.41
N LEU A 29 -7.84 -6.08 0.49
CA LEU A 29 -9.24 -6.06 0.03
C LEU A 29 -9.75 -7.42 -0.52
N PRO A 30 -9.02 -8.11 -1.42
CA PRO A 30 -9.41 -9.44 -1.89
C PRO A 30 -9.28 -10.49 -0.78
N LEU A 31 -8.31 -10.35 0.14
CA LEU A 31 -8.13 -11.28 1.26
C LEU A 31 -9.31 -11.26 2.23
N ALA A 32 -9.92 -10.09 2.45
CA ALA A 32 -11.11 -9.93 3.28
C ALA A 32 -12.39 -10.47 2.62
N SER A 33 -12.41 -10.58 1.29
CA SER A 33 -13.58 -11.04 0.52
C SER A 33 -13.48 -12.51 0.09
N LEU A 34 -12.30 -13.13 0.19
CA LEU A 34 -12.11 -14.53 -0.18
C LEU A 34 -12.44 -15.49 0.98
N PRO A 35 -13.10 -16.62 0.72
CA PRO A 35 -13.27 -17.69 1.71
C PRO A 35 -11.92 -18.34 2.05
N ILE A 36 -11.82 -18.89 3.27
CA ILE A 36 -10.61 -19.47 3.88
C ILE A 36 -9.99 -20.59 3.01
N ALA A 37 -10.80 -21.25 2.16
CA ALA A 37 -10.35 -22.29 1.22
C ALA A 37 -9.37 -21.80 0.14
N SER A 38 -9.37 -20.50 -0.15
CA SER A 38 -8.56 -19.89 -1.22
C SER A 38 -7.30 -19.16 -0.71
N LEU A 39 -6.95 -19.34 0.57
CA LEU A 39 -5.72 -18.86 1.18
C LEU A 39 -4.43 -19.16 0.37
N PRO A 40 -4.23 -20.34 -0.27
CA PRO A 40 -3.04 -20.55 -1.10
C PRO A 40 -3.02 -19.67 -2.35
N ILE A 41 -4.18 -19.38 -2.95
CA ILE A 41 -4.29 -18.49 -4.13
C ILE A 41 -4.08 -17.03 -3.71
N ALA A 42 -4.53 -16.65 -2.50
CA ALA A 42 -4.32 -15.32 -1.93
C ALA A 42 -2.86 -15.02 -1.55
N SER A 43 -1.99 -16.04 -1.46
CA SER A 43 -0.55 -15.82 -1.25
C SER A 43 0.16 -15.21 -2.47
N LEU A 44 -0.37 -15.47 -3.68
CA LEU A 44 0.17 -15.01 -4.95
C LEU A 44 0.08 -13.49 -5.14
N PRO A 45 -1.08 -12.83 -4.90
CA PRO A 45 -1.14 -11.37 -4.91
C PRO A 45 -0.29 -10.76 -3.80
N LEU A 46 -0.19 -11.38 -2.62
CA LEU A 46 0.65 -10.88 -1.52
C LEU A 46 2.14 -10.80 -1.94
N ALA A 47 2.66 -11.85 -2.58
CA ALA A 47 4.01 -11.84 -3.15
C ALA A 47 4.16 -10.77 -4.25
N SER A 48 3.13 -10.59 -5.08
CA SER A 48 3.13 -9.57 -6.14
C SER A 48 3.08 -8.13 -5.59
N CYS A 49 2.37 -7.88 -4.49
CA CYS A 49 2.37 -6.60 -3.78
C CYS A 49 3.68 -6.32 -3.02
N LEU A 50 4.37 -7.36 -2.55
CA LEU A 50 5.67 -7.22 -1.89
C LEU A 50 6.83 -7.05 -2.88
N LEU A 51 6.69 -7.51 -4.12
CA LEU A 51 7.73 -7.39 -5.15
C LEU A 51 8.19 -5.93 -5.41
N PRO A 52 7.30 -4.94 -5.59
CA PRO A 52 7.70 -3.53 -5.71
C PRO A 52 8.18 -2.92 -4.38
N LEU A 53 7.92 -3.57 -3.25
CA LEU A 53 8.41 -3.16 -1.92
C LEU A 53 9.86 -3.60 -1.69
N ALA A 54 10.25 -4.72 -2.32
CA ALA A 54 11.59 -5.30 -2.23
C ALA A 54 12.62 -4.61 -3.15
N PHE A 55 12.16 -3.93 -4.20
CA PHE A 55 12.98 -3.15 -5.12
C PHE A 55 12.56 -1.68 -5.04
N PRO A 56 13.13 -0.88 -4.11
CA PRO A 56 12.88 0.56 -4.03
C PRO A 56 13.39 1.33 -5.25
#